data_AF-A0A2W6T117-F1
#
_entry.id   AF-A0A2W6T117-F1
#
_cell.length_a   1.000
_cell.length_b   1.000
_cell.length_c   1.000
_cell.angle_alpha   90.00
_cell.angle_beta   90.00
_cell.angle_gamma   90.00
#
_symmetry.space_group_name_H-M   'P 1'
#
loop_
_entity.id
_entity.type
_entity.pdbx_description
1 polymer ?
#
loop_
_entity_poly.entity_id
_entity_poly.type
_entity_poly.pdbx_seq_one_letter_code
_entity_poly.pdbx_strand_id
1 'polypeptide(L)'
;MGIGFVILFHLIAIFILSFIIGIIAVIIVSFILDKQKRTRKLFFAFCAPFIGFYTLYICAFIGSTIISQTKGIDIGIGDTWYVPLNNSYKLLFIDIPDYGS
;
A
#
# COMPACT_ATOMS: atom_id res chain seq x y z
N MET A 1 -10.48 13.67 3.42
CA MET A 1 -9.17 13.20 2.95
C MET A 1 -9.22 12.88 1.47
N GLY A 2 -8.64 13.80 0.68
CA GLY A 2 -8.46 13.56 -0.75
C GLY A 2 -7.58 12.34 -1.00
N ILE A 3 -7.74 11.72 -2.16
CA ILE A 3 -7.06 10.47 -2.54
C ILE A 3 -5.54 10.50 -2.33
N GLY A 4 -4.89 11.64 -2.61
CA GLY A 4 -3.45 11.82 -2.41
C GLY A 4 -3.01 11.72 -0.95
N PHE A 5 -3.84 12.17 -0.01
CA PHE A 5 -3.54 12.09 1.43
C PHE A 5 -3.67 10.66 1.95
N VAL A 6 -4.67 9.92 1.47
CA VAL A 6 -4.84 8.50 1.82
C VAL A 6 -3.68 7.66 1.25
N ILE A 7 -3.26 7.94 0.01
CA ILE A 7 -2.07 7.32 -0.59
C ILE A 7 -0.83 7.60 0.27
N LEU A 8 -0.63 8.84 0.73
CA LEU A 8 0.49 9.18 1.61
C LEU A 8 0.49 8.33 2.89
N PHE A 9 -0.67 8.17 3.55
CA PHE A 9 -0.78 7.29 4.71
C PHE A 9 -0.48 5.83 4.40
N HIS A 10 -0.97 5.31 3.27
CA HIS A 10 -0.63 3.96 2.83
C HIS A 10 0.88 3.78 2.66
N LEU A 11 1.56 4.74 2.02
CA LEU A 11 3.01 4.69 1.82
C LEU A 11 3.77 4.74 3.16
N ILE A 12 3.33 5.57 4.12
CA ILE A 12 3.91 5.62 5.48
C ILE A 12 3.71 4.28 6.21
N ALA A 13 2.51 3.70 6.14
CA ALA A 13 2.23 2.41 6.77
C ALA A 13 3.09 1.29 6.16
N ILE A 14 3.22 1.26 4.83
CA ILE A 14 4.10 0.32 4.11
C ILE A 14 5.56 0.53 4.49
N PHE A 15 6.01 1.77 4.63
CA PHE A 15 7.36 2.09 5.07
C PHE A 15 7.65 1.49 6.45
N ILE A 16 6.77 1.74 7.43
CA ILE A 16 6.92 1.24 8.80
C ILE A 16 6.93 -0.29 8.81
N LEU A 17 5.99 -0.93 8.10
CA LEU A 17 5.92 -2.39 8.00
C LEU A 17 7.18 -2.98 7.36
N SER A 18 7.63 -2.39 6.25
CA SER A 18 8.85 -2.81 5.55
C SER A 18 10.09 -2.67 6.43
N PHE A 19 10.15 -1.61 7.24
CA PHE A 19 11.25 -1.36 8.16
C PHE A 19 11.31 -2.42 9.27
N ILE A 20 10.17 -2.75 9.89
CA ILE A 20 10.08 -3.79 10.92
C ILE A 20 10.53 -5.15 10.33
N ILE A 21 9.98 -5.53 9.17
CA ILE A 21 10.33 -6.79 8.51
C ILE A 21 11.81 -6.79 8.07
N GLY A 22 12.33 -5.66 7.60
CA GLY A 22 13.73 -5.49 7.24
C GLY A 22 14.67 -5.74 8.42
N ILE A 23 14.36 -5.21 9.60
CA ILE A 23 15.14 -5.48 10.83
C ILE A 23 15.12 -6.97 11.16
N ILE A 24 13.94 -7.59 11.15
CA ILE A 24 13.80 -9.03 11.44
C ILE A 24 14.60 -9.86 10.44
N ALA A 25 14.53 -9.53 9.15
CA ALA A 25 15.28 -10.21 8.10
C ALA A 25 16.79 -10.06 8.30
N VAL A 26 17.28 -8.87 8.64
CA VAL A 26 18.69 -8.63 8.97
C VAL A 26 19.14 -9.49 10.14
N ILE A 27 18.36 -9.54 11.22
CA ILE A 27 18.68 -10.36 12.41
C ILE A 27 18.82 -11.82 12.00
N ILE A 28 17.82 -12.39 11.31
CA ILE A 28 17.84 -13.79 10.86
C ILE A 28 19.06 -14.07 9.98
N VAL A 29 19.26 -13.24 8.97
CA VAL A 29 20.36 -13.41 7.99
C VAL A 29 21.73 -13.26 8.68
N SER A 30 21.83 -12.47 9.74
CA SER A 30 23.06 -12.29 10.51
C SER A 30 23.50 -13.53 11.29
N PHE A 31 22.55 -14.38 11.69
CA PHE A 31 22.84 -15.67 12.36
C PHE A 31 23.18 -16.78 11.36
N ILE A 32 22.68 -16.69 10.13
CA ILE A 32 22.86 -17.73 9.11
C ILE A 32 24.16 -17.55 8.31
N LEU A 33 24.63 -16.30 8.11
CA LEU A 33 25.75 -16.02 7.22
C LEU A 33 27.13 -16.01 7.88
N ASP A 34 28.06 -16.69 7.21
CA ASP A 34 29.49 -16.56 7.45
C ASP A 34 30.03 -15.15 7.15
N LYS A 35 31.17 -14.81 7.77
CA LYS A 35 31.75 -13.44 7.73
C LYS A 35 32.07 -12.94 6.32
N GLN A 36 32.33 -13.82 5.35
CA GLN A 36 32.59 -13.42 3.97
C GLN A 36 31.33 -12.89 3.27
N LYS A 37 31.38 -11.65 2.78
CA LYS A 37 30.29 -10.94 2.06
C LYS A 37 29.02 -10.66 2.90
N ARG A 38 29.13 -10.69 4.23
CA ARG A 38 28.02 -10.47 5.17
C ARG A 38 27.33 -9.12 4.98
N THR A 39 28.08 -8.02 4.82
CA THR A 39 27.52 -6.66 4.70
C THR A 39 26.55 -6.49 3.54
N ARG A 40 26.93 -6.96 2.35
CA ARG A 40 26.08 -6.84 1.15
C ARG A 40 24.78 -7.62 1.30
N LYS A 41 24.85 -8.84 1.83
CA LYS A 41 23.67 -9.69 2.03
C LYS A 41 22.74 -9.14 3.11
N LEU A 42 23.27 -8.56 4.18
CA LEU A 42 22.46 -7.87 5.20
C LEU A 42 21.75 -6.64 4.61
N PHE A 43 22.44 -5.85 3.78
CA PHE A 43 21.82 -4.73 3.08
C PHE A 43 20.68 -5.19 2.17
N PHE A 44 20.88 -6.25 1.37
CA PHE A 44 19.80 -6.83 0.56
C PHE A 44 18.63 -7.33 1.41
N ALA A 45 18.90 -8.01 2.53
CA ALA A 45 17.87 -8.49 3.43
C ALA A 45 17.03 -7.34 4.03
N PHE A 46 17.69 -6.21 4.34
CA PHE A 46 17.00 -5.01 4.82
C PHE A 46 16.16 -4.34 3.73
N CYS A 47 16.68 -4.22 2.51
CA CYS A 47 16.01 -3.51 1.42
C CYS A 47 14.91 -4.31 0.72
N ALA A 48 14.99 -5.64 0.72
CA ALA A 48 14.05 -6.50 0.00
C ALA A 48 12.57 -6.29 0.38
N PRO A 49 12.20 -6.15 1.67
CA PRO A 49 10.82 -5.85 2.06
C PRO A 49 10.29 -4.55 1.47
N PHE A 50 11.09 -3.48 1.47
CA PHE A 50 10.69 -2.19 0.88
C PHE A 50 10.37 -2.36 -0.60
N ILE A 51 11.28 -2.96 -1.36
CA ILE A 51 11.10 -3.16 -2.80
C ILE A 51 9.86 -4.03 -3.06
N GLY A 52 9.70 -5.11 -2.31
CA GLY A 52 8.56 -6.02 -2.45
C GLY A 52 7.22 -5.35 -2.18
N PHE A 53 7.06 -4.71 -1.02
CA PHE A 53 5.79 -4.11 -0.65
C PHE A 53 5.43 -2.89 -1.49
N TYR A 54 6.38 -2.01 -1.82
CA TYR A 54 6.09 -0.90 -2.73
C TYR A 54 5.72 -1.37 -4.13
N THR A 55 6.39 -2.40 -4.66
CA THR A 55 6.03 -2.98 -5.96
C THR A 55 4.61 -3.56 -5.93
N LEU A 56 4.29 -4.35 -4.89
CA LEU A 56 2.95 -4.90 -4.73
C LEU A 56 1.88 -3.82 -4.63
N TYR A 57 2.13 -2.76 -3.87
CA TYR A 57 1.22 -1.64 -3.73
C TYR A 57 0.97 -0.91 -5.05
N ILE A 58 2.02 -0.58 -5.80
CA ILE A 58 1.90 0.09 -7.10
C ILE A 58 1.15 -0.80 -8.10
N CYS A 59 1.50 -2.09 -8.16
CA CYS A 59 0.79 -3.05 -9.02
C CYS A 59 -0.69 -3.17 -8.66
N ALA A 60 -1.01 -3.26 -7.37
CA ALA A 60 -2.39 -3.31 -6.89
C ALA A 60 -3.16 -2.03 -7.23
N PHE A 61 -2.53 -0.86 -7.08
CA PHE A 61 -3.13 0.42 -7.40
C PHE A 61 -3.40 0.61 -8.90
N ILE A 62 -2.45 0.20 -9.75
CA ILE A 62 -2.65 0.20 -11.21
C ILE A 62 -3.76 -0.79 -11.59
N GLY A 63 -3.73 -1.99 -11.03
CA GLY A 63 -4.74 -3.03 -11.27
C GLY A 63 -6.14 -2.58 -10.86
N SER A 64 -6.29 -1.97 -9.69
CA SER A 64 -7.56 -1.42 -9.23
C SER A 64 -8.04 -0.27 -10.11
N THR A 65 -7.14 0.58 -10.62
CA THR A 65 -7.47 1.64 -11.57
C THR A 65 -8.04 1.08 -12.88
N ILE A 66 -7.43 0.03 -13.43
CA ILE A 66 -7.92 -0.63 -14.67
C ILE A 66 -9.31 -1.25 -14.42
N ILE A 67 -9.49 -1.93 -13.28
CA ILE A 67 -10.79 -2.51 -12.91
C ILE A 67 -11.84 -1.41 -12.72
N SER A 68 -11.46 -0.30 -12.09
CA SER A 68 -12.33 0.85 -11.85
C SER A 68 -12.86 1.44 -13.16
N GLN A 69 -11.98 1.65 -14.14
CA GLN A 69 -12.34 2.16 -15.46
C GLN A 69 -13.21 1.18 -16.25
N THR A 70 -12.92 -0.12 -16.20
CA THR A 70 -13.64 -1.13 -16.98
C THR A 70 -15.00 -1.48 -16.41
N LYS A 71 -15.14 -1.51 -15.08
CA LYS A 71 -16.39 -1.87 -14.40
C LYS A 71 -17.20 -0.68 -13.91
N GLY A 72 -16.66 0.53 -14.02
CA GLY A 72 -17.30 1.74 -13.51
C GLY A 72 -17.53 1.70 -12.00
N ILE A 73 -16.62 1.06 -11.25
CA ILE A 73 -16.61 0.96 -9.78
C ILE A 73 -15.50 1.87 -9.27
N ASP A 74 -15.69 2.60 -8.18
CA ASP A 74 -14.61 3.38 -7.59
C ASP A 74 -13.49 2.50 -7.01
N ILE A 75 -12.28 3.04 -6.90
CA ILE A 75 -11.13 2.34 -6.31
C ILE A 75 -11.33 2.17 -4.78
N GLY A 76 -12.21 2.96 -4.17
CA GLY A 76 -12.52 2.90 -2.74
C GLY A 76 -11.47 3.61 -1.89
N ILE A 77 -10.86 4.68 -2.41
CA ILE A 77 -9.81 5.44 -1.71
C ILE A 77 -10.23 6.91 -1.61
N GLY A 78 -10.28 7.41 -0.38
CA GLY A 78 -10.71 8.78 -0.06
C GLY A 78 -12.06 8.80 0.66
N ASP A 79 -12.54 10.00 0.98
CA ASP A 79 -13.81 10.19 1.70
C ASP A 79 -15.05 9.91 0.85
N THR A 80 -14.88 9.95 -0.48
CA THR A 80 -15.97 9.74 -1.41
C THR A 80 -15.64 8.58 -2.32
N TRP A 81 -16.53 7.60 -2.40
CA TRP A 81 -16.43 6.48 -3.31
C TRP A 81 -17.82 6.12 -3.82
N TYR A 82 -17.89 5.47 -4.98
CA TYR A 82 -19.15 5.11 -5.60
C TYR A 82 -19.18 3.67 -6.09
N VAL A 83 -20.38 3.11 -6.13
CA VAL A 83 -20.66 1.76 -6.65
C VAL A 83 -21.79 1.83 -7.67
N PRO A 84 -21.64 1.25 -8.86
CA PRO A 84 -22.71 1.15 -9.83
C PRO A 84 -23.78 0.16 -9.33
N LEU A 85 -25.04 0.58 -9.36
CA LEU A 85 -26.20 -0.31 -9.17
C LEU A 85 -26.56 -1.01 -10.48
N ASN A 86 -26.47 -0.25 -11.58
CA ASN A 86 -26.58 -0.72 -12.96
C ASN A 86 -25.88 0.29 -13.87
N ASN A 87 -26.04 0.14 -15.19
CA ASN A 87 -25.37 1.02 -16.17
C ASN A 87 -25.83 2.49 -16.12
N SER A 88 -26.97 2.78 -15.48
CA SER A 88 -27.59 4.12 -15.46
C SER A 88 -27.52 4.80 -14.09
N TYR A 89 -27.37 4.05 -13.00
CA TYR A 89 -27.40 4.57 -11.63
C TYR A 89 -26.18 4.13 -10.83
N LYS A 90 -25.65 5.06 -10.01
CA LYS A 90 -24.53 4.84 -9.08
C LYS A 90 -24.94 5.30 -7.68
N LEU A 91 -24.55 4.53 -6.67
CA LEU A 91 -24.59 4.95 -5.27
C LEU A 91 -23.29 5.66 -4.96
N LEU A 92 -23.39 6.91 -4.50
CA LEU A 92 -22.25 7.70 -4.03
C LEU A 92 -22.28 7.72 -2.51
N PHE A 93 -21.19 7.29 -1.90
CA PHE A 93 -20.95 7.39 -0.47
C PHE A 93 -20.03 8.58 -0.24
N ILE A 94 -20.44 9.46 0.68
CA ILE A 94 -19.68 10.64 1.10
C ILE A 94 -19.62 10.56 2.62
N ASP A 95 -18.42 10.49 3.17
CA ASP A 95 -18.23 10.70 4.60
C ASP A 95 -18.38 12.19 4.89
N ILE A 96 -19.33 12.55 5.74
CA ILE A 96 -19.62 13.95 6.08
C ILE A 96 -18.89 14.22 7.41
N PRO A 97 -18.12 15.31 7.52
CA PRO A 97 -17.50 15.64 8.80
C PRO A 97 -18.56 15.87 9.88
N ASP A 98 -18.35 15.28 11.06
CA ASP A 98 -19.14 15.53 12.28
C ASP A 98 -18.94 17.00 12.73
N TYR A 99 -19.61 17.94 12.07
CA TYR A 99 -19.78 19.32 12.57
C TYR A 99 -21.08 19.43 13.37
N GLY A 100 -21.30 18.51 14.32
CA GLY A 100 -22.62 18.31 14.93
C GLY A 100 -22.66 17.69 16.32
N SER A 101 -21.77 18.08 17.25
CA SER A 101 -22.05 18.16 18.69
C SER A 101 -20.95 18.90 19.44
#